data_AF-B7PHR8-F1
#
_entry.id   AF-B7PHR8-F1
#
_cell.length_a   1.000
_cell.length_b   1.000
_cell.length_c   1.000
_cell.angle_alpha   90.00
_cell.angle_beta   90.00
_cell.angle_gamma   90.00
#
_symmetry.space_group_name_H-M   'P 1'
#
loop_
_entity.id
_entity.type
_entity.pdbx_description
1 polymer ?
#
loop_
_entity_poly.entity_id
_entity_poly.type
_entity_poly.pdbx_seq_one_letter_code
_entity_poly.pdbx_strand_id
1 'polypeptide(L)'
;WIAAGVDSAAQDPLLLQEVGNVHVRLRAAQALLARAARFVDAAQQAPDEGSVAQASIAVAQAKALATSASVLAGSKLFELGGTSSTQAQHGLDRYWRNARVHTLHDPVRWKYHAIGNYALNGVRPPRHGAL
;
A
#
# COMPACT_ATOMS: atom_id res chain seq x y z
N TRP A 1 16.93 21.75 -4.92
CA TRP A 1 16.38 23.09 -5.14
C TRP A 1 17.40 24.13 -5.61
N ILE A 2 18.58 24.29 -4.98
CA ILE A 2 19.60 25.26 -5.48
C ILE A 2 19.95 24.98 -6.96
N ALA A 3 20.18 23.71 -7.30
CA ALA A 3 20.41 23.29 -8.68
C ALA A 3 19.17 23.41 -9.61
N ALA A 4 17.97 23.55 -9.03
CA ALA A 4 16.71 23.71 -9.77
C ALA A 4 16.32 25.18 -9.99
N GLY A 5 17.07 26.14 -9.42
CA GLY A 5 16.82 27.57 -9.62
C GLY A 5 15.53 28.11 -9.00
N VAL A 6 15.05 27.49 -7.91
CA VAL A 6 13.81 27.88 -7.21
C VAL A 6 14.07 28.37 -5.79
N ASP A 7 13.15 29.20 -5.27
CA ASP A 7 13.29 29.86 -3.96
C ASP A 7 13.10 28.91 -2.78
N SER A 8 12.44 27.76 -2.99
CA SER A 8 12.17 26.77 -1.95
C SER A 8 12.16 25.33 -2.47
N ALA A 9 12.44 24.37 -1.58
CA ALA A 9 12.35 22.95 -1.90
C ALA A 9 10.95 22.52 -2.39
N ALA A 10 9.89 23.18 -1.93
CA ALA A 10 8.52 22.89 -2.33
C ALA A 10 8.21 23.23 -3.79
N GLN A 11 9.05 24.05 -4.44
CA GLN A 11 8.92 24.42 -5.85
C GLN A 11 9.80 23.55 -6.77
N ASP A 12 10.65 22.68 -6.20
CA ASP A 12 11.52 21.81 -6.98
C ASP A 12 10.68 20.77 -7.74
N PRO A 13 10.71 20.75 -9.09
CA PRO A 13 9.82 19.91 -9.89
C PRO A 13 10.06 18.41 -9.69
N LEU A 14 11.30 18.01 -9.37
CA LEU A 14 11.62 16.60 -9.11
C LEU A 14 11.09 16.17 -7.74
N LEU A 15 11.17 17.06 -6.74
CA LEU A 15 10.58 16.82 -5.43
C LEU A 15 9.06 16.71 -5.53
N LEU A 16 8.41 17.62 -6.27
CA LEU A 16 6.98 17.60 -6.52
C LEU A 16 6.53 16.30 -7.22
N GLN A 17 7.30 15.83 -8.21
CA GLN A 17 7.02 14.57 -8.90
C GLN A 17 7.08 13.37 -7.94
N GLU A 18 8.09 13.30 -7.07
CA GLU A 18 8.22 12.21 -6.11
C GLU A 18 7.13 12.24 -5.02
N VAL A 19 6.78 13.43 -4.53
CA VAL A 19 5.64 13.61 -3.62
C VAL A 19 4.35 13.16 -4.30
N GLY A 20 4.13 13.52 -5.57
CA GLY A 20 2.98 13.08 -6.36
C GLY A 20 2.91 11.55 -6.51
N ASN A 21 4.04 10.91 -6.79
CA ASN A 21 4.15 9.45 -6.89
C ASN A 21 3.75 8.75 -5.58
N VAL A 22 4.28 9.20 -4.44
CA VAL A 22 3.91 8.67 -3.11
C VAL A 22 2.43 8.92 -2.82
N HIS A 23 1.95 10.13 -3.07
CA HIS A 23 0.59 10.55 -2.78
C HIS A 23 -0.43 9.68 -3.53
N VAL A 24 -0.27 9.52 -4.85
CA VAL A 24 -1.20 8.72 -5.67
C VAL A 24 -1.24 7.26 -5.20
N ARG A 25 -0.09 6.66 -4.86
CA ARG A 25 -0.03 5.27 -4.39
C ARG A 25 -0.72 5.08 -3.03
N LEU A 26 -0.56 6.03 -2.10
CA LEU A 26 -1.26 6.02 -0.82
C LEU A 26 -2.78 6.18 -1.01
N ARG A 27 -3.22 7.11 -1.87
CA ARG A 27 -4.64 7.31 -2.17
C ARG A 27 -5.26 6.08 -2.82
N ALA A 28 -4.53 5.43 -3.75
CA ALA A 28 -4.97 4.18 -4.36
C ALA A 28 -5.11 3.05 -3.32
N ALA A 29 -4.15 2.91 -2.40
CA ALA A 29 -4.24 1.94 -1.30
C ALA A 29 -5.44 2.21 -0.38
N GLN A 30 -5.69 3.47 -0.01
CA GLN A 30 -6.85 3.87 0.79
C GLN A 30 -8.18 3.57 0.06
N ALA A 31 -8.26 3.83 -1.24
CA ALA A 31 -9.43 3.53 -2.04
C ALA A 31 -9.72 2.02 -2.11
N LEU A 32 -8.67 1.20 -2.29
CA LEU A 32 -8.81 -0.27 -2.26
C LEU A 32 -9.20 -0.78 -0.88
N LEU A 33 -8.68 -0.20 0.20
CA LEU A 33 -9.08 -0.54 1.57
C LEU A 33 -10.58 -0.26 1.80
N ALA A 34 -11.05 0.94 1.44
CA ALA A 34 -12.46 1.29 1.55
C ALA A 34 -13.35 0.39 0.68
N ARG A 35 -12.88 0.00 -0.51
CA ARG A 35 -13.57 -0.98 -1.36
C ARG A 35 -13.64 -2.35 -0.70
N ALA A 36 -12.53 -2.84 -0.14
CA ALA A 36 -12.48 -4.12 0.54
C ALA A 36 -13.44 -4.18 1.72
N ALA A 37 -13.53 -3.11 2.53
CA ALA A 37 -14.48 -3.00 3.62
C ALA A 37 -15.93 -3.23 3.16
N ARG A 38 -16.36 -2.56 2.07
CA ARG A 38 -17.72 -2.75 1.54
C ARG A 38 -18.02 -4.19 1.11
N PHE A 39 -17.06 -4.88 0.50
CA PHE A 39 -17.25 -6.29 0.14
C PHE A 39 -17.29 -7.20 1.37
N VAL A 40 -16.47 -6.91 2.38
CA VAL A 40 -16.51 -7.62 3.66
C VAL A 40 -17.87 -7.43 4.34
N ASP A 41 -18.37 -6.19 4.40
CA ASP A 41 -19.67 -5.88 4.99
C ASP A 41 -20.80 -6.63 4.27
N ALA A 42 -20.80 -6.61 2.94
CA ALA A 42 -21.79 -7.33 2.13
C ALA A 42 -21.73 -8.86 2.35
N ALA A 43 -20.52 -9.43 2.40
CA ALA A 43 -20.32 -10.86 2.65
C ALA A 43 -20.71 -11.26 4.09
N GLN A 44 -20.58 -10.36 5.08
CA GLN A 44 -21.06 -10.60 6.43
C GLN A 44 -22.59 -10.57 6.53
N GLN A 45 -23.24 -9.68 5.78
CA GLN A 45 -24.71 -9.57 5.77
C GLN A 45 -25.38 -10.74 5.04
N ALA A 46 -24.81 -11.17 3.91
CA ALA A 46 -25.33 -12.26 3.09
C ALA A 46 -24.18 -13.18 2.63
N PRO A 47 -23.72 -14.10 3.50
CA PRO A 47 -22.59 -14.96 3.18
C PRO A 47 -22.97 -16.03 2.17
N ASP A 48 -22.26 -16.04 1.05
CA ASP A 48 -22.25 -17.13 0.07
C ASP A 48 -20.82 -17.31 -0.48
N GLU A 49 -20.60 -18.33 -1.30
CA GLU A 49 -19.26 -18.62 -1.81
C GLU A 49 -18.70 -17.52 -2.72
N GLY A 50 -19.57 -16.84 -3.49
CA GLY A 50 -19.23 -15.73 -4.35
C GLY A 50 -18.93 -14.46 -3.55
N SER A 51 -19.80 -14.09 -2.59
CA SER A 51 -19.61 -12.90 -1.77
C SER A 51 -18.34 -13.00 -0.92
N VAL A 52 -18.07 -14.17 -0.32
CA VAL A 52 -16.83 -14.44 0.42
C VAL A 52 -15.61 -14.37 -0.50
N ALA A 53 -15.66 -14.98 -1.69
CA ALA A 53 -14.55 -14.91 -2.63
C ALA A 53 -14.25 -13.47 -3.08
N GLN A 54 -15.28 -12.68 -3.39
CA GLN A 54 -15.13 -11.27 -3.76
C GLN A 54 -14.51 -10.44 -2.64
N ALA A 55 -14.94 -10.65 -1.39
CA ALA A 55 -14.36 -10.00 -0.22
C ALA A 55 -12.88 -10.39 -0.04
N SER A 56 -12.55 -11.68 -0.13
CA SER A 56 -11.18 -12.17 -0.03
C SER A 56 -10.26 -11.55 -1.10
N ILE A 57 -10.72 -11.46 -2.35
CA ILE A 57 -9.94 -10.84 -3.42
C ILE A 57 -9.79 -9.33 -3.21
N ALA A 58 -10.85 -8.64 -2.79
CA ALA A 58 -10.77 -7.20 -2.51
C ALA A 58 -9.78 -6.90 -1.36
N VAL A 59 -9.78 -7.72 -0.30
CA VAL A 59 -8.79 -7.63 0.80
C VAL A 59 -7.38 -7.93 0.30
N ALA A 60 -7.20 -8.94 -0.55
CA ALA A 60 -5.90 -9.26 -1.14
C ALA A 60 -5.35 -8.09 -1.98
N GLN A 61 -6.19 -7.43 -2.79
CA GLN A 61 -5.84 -6.25 -3.57
C GLN A 61 -5.41 -5.08 -2.67
N ALA A 62 -6.21 -4.80 -1.62
CA ALA A 62 -5.88 -3.76 -0.66
C ALA A 62 -4.55 -4.04 0.06
N LYS A 63 -4.34 -5.27 0.53
CA LYS A 63 -3.09 -5.69 1.19
C LYS A 63 -1.88 -5.58 0.26
N ALA A 64 -2.02 -6.00 -1.00
CA ALA A 64 -0.92 -5.95 -1.98
C ALA A 64 -0.44 -4.52 -2.21
N LEU A 65 -1.37 -3.59 -2.43
CA LEU A 65 -1.01 -2.19 -2.69
C LEU A 65 -0.60 -1.43 -1.43
N ALA A 66 -1.27 -1.67 -0.28
CA ALA A 66 -0.88 -1.07 0.99
C ALA A 66 0.54 -1.49 1.42
N THR A 67 0.93 -2.74 1.14
CA THR A 67 2.28 -3.23 1.39
C THR A 67 3.34 -2.39 0.67
N SER A 68 3.21 -2.23 -0.65
CA SER A 68 4.20 -1.49 -1.42
C SER A 68 4.14 0.02 -1.15
N ALA A 69 2.95 0.59 -0.97
CA ALA A 69 2.78 2.02 -0.69
C ALA A 69 3.32 2.43 0.68
N SER A 70 3.11 1.63 1.73
CA SER A 70 3.61 1.93 3.08
C SER A 70 5.13 1.88 3.17
N VAL A 71 5.75 0.85 2.57
CA VAL A 71 7.21 0.74 2.52
C VAL A 71 7.82 1.90 1.72
N LEU A 72 7.24 2.23 0.56
CA LEU A 72 7.68 3.37 -0.25
C LEU A 72 7.61 4.68 0.54
N ALA A 73 6.47 4.98 1.16
CA ALA A 73 6.28 6.21 1.92
C ALA A 73 7.29 6.33 3.07
N GLY A 74 7.51 5.24 3.82
CA GLY A 74 8.50 5.21 4.88
C GLY A 74 9.94 5.47 4.38
N SER A 75 10.31 4.92 3.23
CA SER A 75 11.63 5.16 2.62
C SER A 75 11.78 6.59 2.08
N LYS A 76 10.76 7.12 1.40
CA LYS A 76 10.80 8.45 0.76
C LYS A 76 10.93 9.60 1.75
N LEU A 77 10.58 9.40 3.03
CA LEU A 77 10.85 10.39 4.09
C LEU A 77 12.33 10.78 4.18
N PHE A 78 13.24 9.84 3.91
CA PHE A 78 14.69 10.11 3.96
C PHE A 78 15.22 10.72 2.68
N GLU A 79 14.79 10.18 1.54
CA GLU A 79 15.18 10.70 0.23
C GLU A 79 14.75 12.16 0.05
N LEU A 80 13.52 12.50 0.46
CA LEU A 80 12.95 13.84 0.32
C LEU A 80 13.36 14.79 1.46
N GLY A 81 13.64 14.25 2.66
CA GLY A 81 14.03 15.03 3.84
C GLY A 81 15.52 15.34 3.94
N GLY A 82 16.34 14.71 3.09
CA GLY A 82 17.80 14.87 3.08
C GLY A 82 18.49 14.38 4.36
N THR A 83 19.79 14.60 4.48
CA THR A 83 20.60 14.07 5.60
C THR A 83 20.03 14.42 6.99
N SER A 84 19.46 15.61 7.17
CA SER A 84 18.84 16.03 8.44
C SER A 84 17.69 15.13 8.89
N SER A 85 16.98 14.47 7.98
CA SER A 85 15.88 13.56 8.32
C SER A 85 16.34 12.30 9.05
N THR A 86 17.65 12.00 9.02
CA THR A 86 18.26 10.86 9.71
C THR A 86 18.47 11.10 11.21
N GLN A 87 18.28 12.33 11.70
CA GLN A 87 18.46 12.64 13.11
C GLN A 87 17.45 11.88 13.98
N ALA A 88 17.96 11.19 15.00
CA ALA A 88 17.18 10.33 15.87
C ALA A 88 15.97 11.02 16.52
N GLN A 89 16.07 12.33 16.80
CA GLN A 89 14.98 13.13 17.38
C GLN A 89 13.70 13.14 16.54
N HIS A 90 13.79 12.96 15.21
CA HIS A 90 12.61 12.88 14.35
C HIS A 90 11.98 11.47 14.38
N GLY A 91 12.80 10.44 14.57
CA GLY A 91 12.39 9.04 14.62
C GLY A 91 11.60 8.58 13.39
N LEU A 92 11.94 9.08 12.19
CA LEU A 92 11.21 8.81 10.94
C LEU A 92 11.38 7.36 10.46
N ASP A 93 12.45 6.69 10.87
CA ASP A 93 12.77 5.31 10.54
C ASP A 93 11.72 4.33 11.09
N ARG A 94 11.00 4.72 12.16
CA ARG A 94 9.94 3.91 12.76
C ARG A 94 8.84 3.55 11.76
N TYR A 95 8.52 4.45 10.82
CA TYR A 95 7.45 4.21 9.85
C TYR A 95 7.84 3.09 8.88
N TRP A 96 9.06 3.14 8.35
CA TRP A 96 9.57 2.09 7.48
C TRP A 96 9.75 0.78 8.25
N ARG A 97 10.35 0.80 9.45
CA ARG A 97 10.58 -0.42 10.25
C ARG A 97 9.27 -1.12 10.59
N ASN A 98 8.28 -0.38 11.08
CA ASN A 98 6.98 -0.95 11.45
C ASN A 98 6.27 -1.53 10.22
N ALA A 99 6.24 -0.80 9.10
CA ALA A 99 5.65 -1.29 7.86
C ALA A 99 6.39 -2.54 7.36
N ARG A 100 7.72 -2.52 7.34
CA ARG A 100 8.56 -3.63 6.87
C ARG A 100 8.34 -4.90 7.70
N VAL A 101 8.27 -4.77 9.02
CA VAL A 101 8.00 -5.90 9.91
C VAL A 101 6.58 -6.43 9.70
N HIS A 102 5.57 -5.56 9.70
CA HIS A 102 4.18 -6.01 9.61
C HIS A 102 3.84 -6.62 8.25
N THR A 103 4.38 -6.07 7.17
CA THR A 103 4.16 -6.57 5.80
C THR A 103 4.78 -7.95 5.54
N LEU A 104 5.66 -8.44 6.42
CA LEU A 104 6.25 -9.77 6.32
C LEU A 104 5.36 -10.90 6.86
N HIS A 105 4.25 -10.58 7.55
CA HIS A 105 3.36 -11.57 8.17
C HIS A 105 2.91 -12.67 7.19
N ASP A 106 2.47 -12.28 5.98
CA ASP A 106 2.16 -13.21 4.90
C ASP A 106 2.84 -12.78 3.60
N PRO A 107 3.38 -13.70 2.80
CA PRO A 107 4.07 -13.35 1.56
C PRO A 107 3.13 -12.70 0.54
N VAL A 108 3.31 -11.40 0.29
CA VAL A 108 2.46 -10.62 -0.64
C VAL A 108 2.41 -11.20 -2.06
N ARG A 109 3.43 -11.95 -2.48
CA ARG A 109 3.47 -12.65 -3.78
C ARG A 109 2.28 -13.59 -4.00
N TRP A 110 1.83 -14.26 -2.94
CA TRP A 110 0.68 -15.17 -3.02
C TRP A 110 -0.64 -14.42 -3.21
N LYS A 111 -0.75 -13.19 -2.68
CA LYS A 111 -1.89 -12.30 -2.95
C LYS A 111 -1.99 -11.97 -4.44
N TYR A 112 -0.87 -11.63 -5.10
CA TYR A 112 -0.88 -11.37 -6.55
C TYR A 112 -1.28 -12.61 -7.36
N HIS A 113 -0.78 -13.79 -6.97
CA HIS A 113 -1.19 -15.05 -7.61
C HIS A 113 -2.70 -15.29 -7.47
N ALA A 114 -3.26 -15.18 -6.26
CA ALA A 114 -4.69 -15.37 -6.02
C ALA A 114 -5.55 -14.35 -6.80
N ILE A 115 -5.14 -13.08 -6.81
CA ILE A 115 -5.82 -12.02 -7.58
C ILE A 115 -5.82 -12.37 -9.07
N GLY A 116 -4.66 -12.75 -9.62
CA GLY A 116 -4.53 -13.11 -11.03
C GLY A 116 -5.36 -14.33 -11.40
N ASN A 117 -5.30 -15.38 -10.59
CA ASN A 117 -6.05 -16.62 -10.85
C ASN A 117 -7.57 -16.40 -10.78
N TYR A 118 -8.04 -15.56 -9.86
CA TYR A 118 -9.44 -15.17 -9.82
C TYR A 118 -9.84 -14.32 -11.03
N ALA A 119 -9.05 -13.31 -11.38
CA ALA A 119 -9.36 -12.39 -12.48
C ALA A 119 -9.32 -13.05 -13.86
N LEU A 120 -8.38 -13.97 -14.09
CA LEU A 120 -8.18 -14.63 -15.38
C LEU A 120 -8.99 -15.92 -15.52
N ASN A 121 -8.98 -16.76 -14.49
CA ASN A 121 -9.52 -18.13 -14.57
C ASN A 121 -10.82 -18.31 -13.77
N GLY A 122 -11.30 -17.28 -13.07
CA GLY A 122 -12.49 -17.38 -12.21
C GLY A 122 -12.31 -18.27 -10.97
N VAL A 123 -11.07 -18.68 -10.67
CA VAL A 123 -10.77 -19.60 -9.56
C VAL A 123 -10.87 -18.83 -8.24
N ARG A 124 -11.76 -19.28 -7.36
CA ARG A 124 -11.98 -18.66 -6.05
C ARG A 124 -10.77 -18.89 -5.13
N PRO A 125 -10.39 -17.89 -4.31
CA PRO A 125 -9.33 -18.03 -3.33
C PRO A 125 -9.67 -19.07 -2.25
N PRO A 126 -8.69 -19.82 -1.71
CA PRO A 126 -8.92 -20.71 -0.57
C PRO A 126 -9.44 -19.95 0.68
N ARG A 127 -10.25 -20.64 1.48
CA ARG A 127 -11.01 -20.07 2.62
C ARG A 127 -10.18 -19.89 3.92
N HIS A 128 -8.88 -19.68 3.84
CA HIS A 128 -8.01 -19.46 5.01
C HIS A 128 -7.23 -18.14 4.93
N GLY A 129 -6.91 -17.53 6.09
CA GLY A 129 -6.33 -16.19 6.16
C GLY A 129 -4.99 -16.01 5.43
N ALA A 130 -4.22 -17.10 5.29
CA ALA A 130 -2.94 -17.14 4.60
C ALA A 130 -3.07 -17.27 3.06
N LEU A 131 -3.95 -16.47 2.45
CA LEU A 131 -3.98 -16.33 0.98
C LEU A 131 -2.63 -15.92 0.37
#